data_AF-A0A7C6DZ10-F1
#
_entry.id   AF-A0A7C6DZ10-F1
#
_cell.length_a   1.000
_cell.length_b   1.000
_cell.length_c   1.000
_cell.angle_alpha   90.00
_cell.angle_beta   90.00
_cell.angle_gamma   90.00
#
_symmetry.space_group_name_H-M   'P 1'
#
loop_
_entity.id
_entity.type
_entity.pdbx_description
1 polymer ?
#
loop_
_entity_poly.entity_id
_entity_poly.type
_entity_poly.pdbx_seq_one_letter_code
_entity_poly.pdbx_strand_id
1 'polypeptide(L)'
;MNKDQGIGVLLLIASIVGVLLYFWLLFLSAWAYIILQLTVFIAVGFVLFILAWIGYTLATTPPPKPIEEIEKELGKEAEEVKEEPPPPPSS
;
A
#
# COMPACT_ATOMS: atom_id res chain seq x y z
N MET A 1 35.19 -2.54 3.50
CA MET A 1 33.88 -3.21 3.38
C MET A 1 32.99 -2.33 2.51
N ASN A 2 32.37 -2.89 1.47
CA ASN A 2 31.45 -2.13 0.61
C ASN A 2 30.30 -1.57 1.47
N LYS A 3 29.93 -0.31 1.24
CA LYS A 3 28.88 0.37 2.00
C LYS A 3 27.58 -0.43 1.99
N ASP A 4 27.28 -1.04 0.85
CA ASP A 4 26.09 -1.87 0.63
C ASP A 4 26.14 -3.18 1.45
N GLN A 5 27.33 -3.77 1.61
CA GLN A 5 27.51 -4.95 2.46
C GLN A 5 27.36 -4.61 3.95
N GLY A 6 27.78 -3.42 4.37
CA GLY A 6 27.57 -2.95 5.74
C GLY A 6 26.09 -2.78 6.08
N ILE A 7 25.32 -2.20 5.16
CA ILE A 7 23.87 -2.03 5.30
C ILE A 7 23.16 -3.39 5.33
N GLY A 8 23.56 -4.31 4.44
CA GLY A 8 23.01 -5.67 4.42
C GLY A 8 23.26 -6.43 5.72
N VAL A 9 24.47 -6.35 6.28
CA VAL A 9 24.80 -7.00 7.56
C VAL A 9 24.04 -6.35 8.73
N LEU A 10 23.90 -5.02 8.72
CA LEU A 10 23.16 -4.31 9.76
C LEU A 10 21.67 -4.70 9.74
N LEU A 11 21.04 -4.79 8.57
CA LEU A 11 19.68 -5.27 8.41
C LEU A 11 19.52 -6.72 8.87
N LEU A 12 20.49 -7.58 8.56
CA LEU A 12 20.48 -8.98 8.97
C LEU A 12 20.56 -9.11 10.50
N ILE A 13 21.48 -8.39 11.15
CA ILE A 13 21.61 -8.41 12.61
C ILE A 13 20.35 -7.82 13.26
N ALA A 14 19.84 -6.69 12.75
CA ALA A 14 18.62 -6.07 13.27
C ALA A 14 17.41 -7.00 13.16
N SER A 15 17.29 -7.73 12.04
CA SER A 15 16.22 -8.72 11.84
C SER A 15 16.35 -9.88 12.82
N ILE A 16 17.55 -10.46 12.98
CA ILE A 16 17.80 -11.56 13.92
C ILE A 16 17.48 -11.13 15.36
N VAL A 17 17.95 -9.94 15.77
CA VAL A 17 17.65 -9.38 17.09
C VAL A 17 16.16 -9.17 17.28
N GLY A 18 15.46 -8.62 16.28
CA GLY A 18 14.01 -8.43 16.32
C GLY A 18 13.24 -9.74 16.51
N VAL A 19 13.62 -10.80 15.78
CA VAL A 19 13.01 -12.12 15.91
C VAL A 19 13.25 -12.71 17.30
N LEU A 20 14.47 -12.63 17.82
CA LEU A 20 14.81 -13.14 19.14
C LEU A 20 14.08 -12.39 20.26
N LEU A 21 13.97 -11.05 20.16
CA LEU A 21 13.21 -10.24 21.10
C LEU A 21 11.72 -10.57 21.06
N TYR A 22 11.14 -10.73 19.87
CA TYR A 22 9.74 -11.10 19.72
C TYR A 22 9.48 -12.49 20.32
N PHE A 23 10.34 -13.47 20.02
CA PHE A 23 10.27 -14.81 20.61
C PHE A 23 10.35 -14.76 22.14
N TRP A 24 11.29 -14.00 22.70
CA TRP A 24 11.43 -13.83 24.14
C TRP A 24 10.17 -13.22 24.78
N LEU A 25 9.62 -12.16 24.18
CA LEU A 25 8.38 -11.52 24.66
C LEU A 25 7.18 -12.46 24.57
N LEU A 26 7.14 -13.37 23.62
CA LEU A 26 6.02 -14.27 23.39
C LEU A 26 6.10 -15.52 24.27
N PHE A 27 7.29 -16.06 24.52
CA PHE A 27 7.44 -17.33 25.26
C PHE A 27 7.80 -17.17 26.73
N LEU A 28 8.51 -16.10 27.12
CA LEU A 28 9.01 -15.93 28.50
C LEU A 28 8.32 -14.81 29.27
N SER A 29 7.48 -13.99 28.62
CA SER A 29 6.79 -12.88 29.27
C SER A 29 5.37 -13.26 29.70
N ALA A 30 4.94 -12.80 30.88
CA ALA A 30 3.55 -12.91 31.33
C ALA A 30 2.56 -12.13 30.42
N TRP A 31 3.08 -11.22 29.59
CA TRP A 31 2.33 -10.41 28.64
C TRP A 31 2.13 -11.09 27.27
N ALA A 32 2.64 -12.30 27.10
CA ALA A 32 2.56 -13.08 25.87
C ALA A 32 1.16 -13.11 25.26
N TYR A 33 0.15 -13.34 26.10
CA TYR A 33 -1.23 -13.45 25.66
C TYR A 33 -1.75 -12.13 25.07
N ILE A 34 -1.43 -11.00 25.70
CA ILE A 34 -1.82 -9.66 25.24
C ILE A 34 -1.12 -9.34 23.91
N ILE A 35 0.16 -9.68 23.77
CA ILE A 35 0.94 -9.45 22.54
C ILE A 35 0.37 -10.29 21.38
N LEU A 36 0.06 -11.56 21.64
CA LEU A 36 -0.57 -12.43 20.65
C LEU A 36 -1.95 -11.92 20.23
N GLN A 37 -2.79 -11.52 21.20
CA GLN A 37 -4.09 -10.95 20.88
C GLN A 37 -3.97 -9.69 20.03
N LEU A 38 -3.04 -8.80 20.36
CA LEU A 38 -2.85 -7.56 19.61
C LEU A 38 -2.34 -7.81 18.19
N THR A 39 -1.36 -8.70 18.00
CA THR A 39 -0.83 -9.03 16.66
C THR A 39 -1.88 -9.67 15.76
N VAL A 40 -2.68 -10.62 16.30
CA VAL A 40 -3.79 -11.23 15.56
C VAL A 40 -4.89 -10.21 15.30
N PHE A 41 -5.21 -9.34 16.25
CA PHE A 41 -6.20 -8.28 16.06
C PHE A 41 -5.77 -7.29 14.98
N ILE A 42 -4.50 -6.88 14.94
CA ILE A 42 -3.98 -6.00 13.87
C ILE A 42 -4.02 -6.72 12.52
N ALA A 43 -3.61 -7.98 12.46
CA ALA A 43 -3.63 -8.75 11.22
C ALA A 43 -5.06 -8.90 10.66
N VAL A 44 -6.01 -9.33 11.49
CA VAL A 44 -7.42 -9.47 11.11
C VAL A 44 -8.05 -8.11 10.84
N GLY A 45 -7.76 -7.12 11.69
CA GLY A 45 -8.23 -5.75 11.58
C GLY A 45 -7.79 -5.09 10.29
N PHE A 46 -6.56 -5.33 9.83
CA PHE A 46 -6.07 -4.82 8.55
C PHE A 46 -6.85 -5.41 7.36
N VAL A 47 -7.11 -6.72 7.38
CA VAL A 47 -7.93 -7.38 6.34
C VAL A 47 -9.36 -6.84 6.34
N LEU A 48 -9.99 -6.75 7.51
CA LEU A 48 -11.34 -6.21 7.65
C LEU A 48 -11.41 -4.72 7.29
N PHE A 49 -10.37 -3.95 7.60
CA PHE A 49 -10.27 -2.54 7.21
C PHE A 49 -10.23 -2.39 5.70
N ILE A 50 -9.45 -3.22 4.99
CA ILE A 50 -9.44 -3.24 3.52
C ILE A 50 -10.83 -3.60 2.98
N LEU A 51 -11.49 -4.63 3.53
CA LEU A 51 -12.84 -5.02 3.10
C LEU A 51 -13.87 -3.91 3.35
N ALA A 52 -13.80 -3.26 4.52
CA ALA A 52 -14.66 -2.14 4.85
C ALA A 52 -14.41 -0.95 3.93
N TRP A 53 -13.15 -0.67 3.59
CA TRP A 53 -12.79 0.37 2.64
C TRP A 53 -13.35 0.08 1.25
N ILE A 54 -13.22 -1.16 0.75
CA ILE A 54 -13.79 -1.57 -0.53
C ILE A 54 -15.31 -1.42 -0.49
N GLY A 55 -15.97 -1.94 0.54
CA GLY A 55 -17.42 -1.78 0.72
C GLY A 55 -17.85 -0.33 0.78
N TYR A 56 -17.07 0.53 1.46
CA TYR A 56 -17.29 1.96 1.51
C TYR A 56 -17.18 2.59 0.12
N THR A 57 -16.16 2.24 -0.67
CA THR A 57 -16.04 2.75 -2.05
C THR A 57 -17.21 2.31 -2.91
N LEU A 58 -17.63 1.04 -2.86
CA LEU A 58 -18.78 0.56 -3.63
C LEU A 58 -20.10 1.22 -3.23
N ALA A 59 -20.28 1.48 -1.92
CA ALA A 59 -21.48 2.16 -1.41
C ALA A 59 -21.51 3.66 -1.73
N THR A 60 -20.34 4.29 -1.88
CA THR A 60 -20.22 5.73 -2.12
C THR A 60 -19.93 6.09 -3.58
N THR A 61 -19.56 5.12 -4.42
CA THR A 61 -19.53 5.30 -5.86
C THR A 61 -20.93 5.06 -6.43
N PRO A 62 -21.62 6.08 -6.95
CA PRO A 62 -22.79 5.86 -7.78
C PRO A 62 -22.41 4.93 -8.95
N PRO A 63 -23.34 4.07 -9.41
CA PRO A 63 -23.07 3.08 -10.43
C PRO A 63 -22.34 3.74 -11.60
N PRO A 64 -21.23 3.13 -12.06
CA PRO A 64 -20.36 3.72 -13.07
C PRO A 64 -21.23 4.18 -14.24
N LYS A 65 -21.08 5.46 -14.61
CA LYS A 65 -21.81 6.03 -15.75
C LYS A 65 -21.60 5.12 -16.97
N PRO A 66 -22.62 4.94 -17.83
CA PRO A 66 -22.54 4.08 -19.01
C PRO A 66 -21.24 4.36 -19.78
N ILE A 67 -20.51 3.30 -20.12
CA ILE A 67 -19.17 3.34 -20.73
C ILE A 67 -19.12 4.25 -21.98
N GLU A 68 -20.26 4.42 -22.66
CA GLU A 68 -20.44 5.28 -23.83
C GLU A 68 -20.14 6.79 -23.59
N GLU A 69 -20.38 7.33 -22.39
CA GLU A 69 -20.07 8.74 -22.09
C GLU A 69 -18.59 8.95 -21.82
N ILE A 70 -17.93 7.97 -21.18
CA ILE A 70 -16.51 7.99 -20.85
C ILE A 70 -15.66 7.87 -22.11
N GLU A 71 -16.05 7.01 -23.08
CA GLU A 71 -15.37 6.92 -24.38
C GLU A 71 -15.50 8.21 -25.20
N LYS A 72 -16.64 8.91 -25.11
CA LYS A 72 -16.86 10.18 -25.81
C LYS A 72 -16.06 11.33 -25.22
N GLU A 73 -15.91 11.42 -23.90
CA GLU A 73 -15.08 12.44 -23.26
C GLU A 73 -13.59 12.18 -23.48
N LEU A 74 -13.12 10.94 -23.29
CA LEU A 74 -11.72 10.56 -23.51
C LEU A 74 -11.30 10.68 -24.99
N GLY A 75 -12.22 10.35 -25.91
CA GLY A 75 -12.01 10.52 -27.34
C GLY A 75 -11.84 11.98 -27.74
N LYS A 76 -12.64 12.89 -27.15
CA LYS A 76 -12.53 14.34 -27.39
C LYS A 76 -11.26 14.95 -26.81
N GLU A 77 -10.90 14.57 -25.58
CA GLU A 77 -9.68 15.05 -24.92
C GLU A 77 -8.42 14.57 -25.67
N ALA A 78 -8.45 13.35 -26.24
CA ALA A 78 -7.39 12.84 -27.10
C ALA A 78 -7.33 13.49 -28.49
N GLU A 79 -8.43 14.08 -28.97
CA GLU A 79 -8.49 14.82 -30.24
C GLU A 79 -7.96 16.25 -30.06
N GLU A 80 -8.34 16.95 -28.98
CA GLU A 80 -7.79 18.27 -28.62
C GLU A 80 -6.26 18.23 -28.41
N VAL A 81 -5.74 17.19 -27.75
CA VAL A 81 -4.28 17.01 -27.55
C VAL A 81 -3.53 16.72 -28.86
N LYS A 82 -4.21 16.18 -29.88
CA LYS A 82 -3.60 15.95 -31.20
C LYS A 82 -3.65 17.18 -32.10
N GLU A 83 -4.64 18.06 -31.90
CA GLU A 83 -4.78 19.31 -32.64
C GLU A 83 -3.90 20.44 -32.09
N GLU A 84 -3.43 20.36 -30.83
CA GLU A 84 -2.41 21.28 -30.32
C GLU A 84 -1.05 21.02 -31.00
N PRO A 85 -0.53 21.97 -31.81
CA PRO A 85 0.80 21.83 -32.40
C PRO A 85 1.86 21.85 -31.29
N PRO A 86 2.94 21.06 -31.43
CA PRO A 86 3.98 20.96 -30.41
C PRO A 86 4.53 22.36 -30.08
N PRO A 87 4.79 22.66 -28.79
CA PRO A 87 5.25 23.99 -28.39
C PRO A 87 6.57 24.32 -29.13
N PRO A 88 6.71 25.57 -29.63
CA PRO A 88 7.90 25.96 -30.37
C PRO A 88 9.15 25.78 -29.50
N PRO A 89 10.28 25.34 -30.09
CA PRO A 89 11.49 25.08 -29.34
C PRO A 89 11.94 26.34 -28.61
N SER A 90 12.04 26.24 -27.29
CA SER A 90 12.58 27.28 -26.42
C SER A 90 14.02 27.57 -26.86
N SER A 91 14.23 28.76 -27.43
CA SER A 91 15.54 29.30 -27.82
C SER A 91 16.27 29.90 -26.63
#